data_AF-A0A529LEB7-F1
#
_entry.id   AF-A0A529LEB7-F1
#
_cell.length_a   1.000
_cell.length_b   1.000
_cell.length_c   1.000
_cell.angle_alpha   90.00
_cell.angle_beta   90.00
_cell.angle_gamma   90.00
#
_symmetry.space_group_name_H-M   'P 1'
#
loop_
_entity.id
_entity.type
_entity.pdbx_description
1 polymer ?
#
loop_
_entity_poly.entity_id
_entity_poly.type
_entity_poly.pdbx_seq_one_letter_code
_entity_poly.pdbx_strand_id
1 'polypeptide(L)' 'MRTNIELDDKLIAEAMAASGLKTKKATIEAALRTLVRRHRQDMAIAALAGAGWDGDLDTMREGRSPDQHR' A
#
# COMPACT_ATOMS: atom_id res chain seq x y z
N MET A 1 6.67 16.81 -18.22
CA MET A 1 7.69 16.35 -19.19
C MET A 1 7.06 15.30 -20.09
N ARG A 2 7.32 15.33 -21.40
CA ARG A 2 6.91 14.27 -22.32
C ARG A 2 8.12 13.37 -22.54
N THR A 3 7.95 12.09 -22.26
CA THR A 3 9.02 11.08 -22.35
C THR A 3 8.49 9.93 -23.19
N ASN A 4 9.31 9.41 -24.09
CA ASN A 4 8.99 8.22 -24.86
C ASN A 4 9.70 7.03 -24.21
N ILE A 5 8.94 6.03 -23.76
CA ILE A 5 9.44 4.82 -23.11
C ILE A 5 8.68 3.63 -23.65
N GLU A 6 9.38 2.52 -23.86
CA GLU A 6 8.76 1.24 -24.20
C GLU A 6 8.25 0.59 -22.91
N LEU A 7 7.01 0.11 -22.96
CA LEU A 7 6.31 -0.53 -21.85
C LEU A 7 5.59 -1.75 -22.40
N ASP A 8 5.57 -2.82 -21.61
CA ASP A 8 4.76 -3.99 -21.93
C ASP A 8 3.26 -3.59 -21.97
N ASP A 9 2.64 -3.80 -23.13
CA ASP A 9 1.24 -3.47 -23.37
C ASP A 9 0.27 -4.31 -22.54
N LYS A 10 0.64 -5.54 -22.19
CA LYS A 10 -0.17 -6.38 -21.30
C LYS A 10 -0.15 -5.83 -19.88
N LEU A 11 1.04 -5.48 -19.39
CA LEU A 11 1.21 -4.91 -18.05
C LEU A 11 0.43 -3.60 -17.89
N ILE A 12 0.49 -2.69 -18.87
CA ILE A 12 -0.25 -1.43 -18.78
C ILE A 12 -1.77 -1.66 -18.87
N ALA A 13 -2.23 -2.65 -19.65
CA ALA A 13 -3.64 -3.01 -19.73
C ALA A 13 -4.16 -3.57 -18.41
N GLU A 14 -3.41 -4.47 -17.77
CA GLU A 14 -3.73 -5.00 -16.44
C GLU A 14 -3.75 -3.89 -15.39
N ALA A 15 -2.75 -3.01 -15.40
CA ALA A 15 -2.69 -1.87 -14.47
C ALA A 15 -3.85 -0.89 -14.69
N MET A 16 -4.25 -0.63 -15.94
CA MET A 16 -5.41 0.19 -16.27
C MET A 16 -6.71 -0.44 -15.78
N ALA A 17 -6.88 -1.75 -15.98
CA ALA A 17 -8.05 -2.49 -15.48
C ALA A 17 -8.11 -2.49 -13.94
N ALA A 18 -6.98 -2.73 -13.27
CA ALA A 18 -6.90 -2.74 -11.81
C ALA A 18 -7.12 -1.36 -11.18
N SER A 19 -6.71 -0.28 -11.86
CA SER A 19 -6.87 1.09 -11.37
C SER A 19 -8.16 1.78 -11.83
N GLY A 20 -8.85 1.25 -12.84
CA GLY A 20 -10.01 1.88 -13.48
C GLY A 20 -9.68 3.15 -14.29
N LEU A 21 -8.40 3.41 -14.56
CA LEU A 21 -7.95 4.62 -15.22
C LEU A 21 -7.99 4.50 -16.75
N LYS A 22 -8.49 5.55 -17.40
CA LYS A 22 -8.75 5.55 -18.85
C LYS A 22 -7.51 5.75 -19.73
N THR A 23 -6.38 6.19 -19.17
CA THR A 23 -5.19 6.53 -19.97
C THR A 23 -3.93 5.89 -19.40
N LYS A 24 -3.02 5.49 -20.31
CA LYS A 24 -1.69 4.98 -19.94
C LYS A 24 -0.94 5.99 -19.05
N LYS A 25 -0.99 7.29 -19.39
CA LYS A 25 -0.36 8.37 -18.61
C LYS A 25 -0.87 8.43 -17.17
N ALA A 26 -2.19 8.46 -16.97
CA ALA A 26 -2.77 8.53 -15.62
C ALA A 26 -2.40 7.29 -14.80
N THR A 27 -2.40 6.12 -15.43
CA THR A 27 -2.05 4.84 -14.80
C THR A 27 -0.59 4.82 -14.36
N ILE A 28 0.32 5.24 -15.25
CA ILE A 28 1.75 5.33 -14.94
C ILE A 28 1.99 6.32 -13.79
N GLU A 29 1.35 7.49 -13.82
CA GLU A 29 1.50 8.48 -12.75
C GLU A 29 0.99 7.94 -11.40
N ALA A 30 -0.18 7.28 -11.39
CA ALA A 30 -0.73 6.66 -10.19
C ALA A 30 0.16 5.53 -9.64
N ALA A 31 0.75 4.72 -10.53
CA ALA A 31 1.69 3.67 -10.16
C ALA A 31 2.96 4.24 -9.51
N LEU A 32 3.57 5.27 -10.12
CA LEU A 32 4.76 5.94 -9.58
C LEU A 32 4.49 6.58 -8.22
N ARG A 33 3.34 7.26 -8.06
CA ARG A 33 2.93 7.83 -6.76
C ARG A 33 2.76 6.75 -5.69
N THR A 34 2.20 5.61 -6.07
CA THR A 34 2.02 4.47 -5.17
C THR A 34 3.35 3.85 -4.78
N LEU A 35 4.30 3.71 -5.72
CA LEU A 35 5.65 3.23 -5.43
C LEU A 35 6.36 4.10 -4.40
N VAL A 36 6.36 5.42 -4.61
CA VAL A 36 6.97 6.38 -3.67
C VAL A 36 6.30 6.33 -2.29
N ARG A 37 4.96 6.24 -2.27
CA ARG A 37 4.21 6.13 -1.01
C ARG A 37 4.57 4.85 -0.25
N ARG A 38 4.61 3.70 -0.92
CA ARG A 38 4.96 2.42 -0.31
C ARG A 38 6.38 2.44 0.23
N HIS A 39 7.34 2.93 -0.55
CA HIS A 39 8.73 3.05 -0.08
C HIS A 39 8.84 3.89 1.20
N ARG A 40 8.11 5.00 1.31
CA ARG A 40 8.07 5.80 2.55
C ARG A 40 7.44 5.05 3.72
N GLN A 41 6.40 4.26 3.47
CA GLN A 41 5.77 3.41 4.49
C GLN A 41 6.74 2.33 4.96
N ASP A 42 7.46 1.68 4.05
CA ASP A 42 8.45 0.66 4.39
C ASP A 42 9.56 1.23 5.27
N MET A 43 10.04 2.44 4.96
CA MET A 43 11.03 3.13 5.81
C MET A 43 10.47 3.49 7.19
N ALA A 44 9.21 3.94 7.26
CA ALA A 44 8.57 4.23 8.54
C ALA A 44 8.41 2.96 9.39
N ILE A 45 7.98 1.84 8.79
CA ILE A 45 7.87 0.54 9.46
C ILE A 45 9.25 0.06 9.93
N ALA A 46 10.28 0.18 9.10
CA ALA A 46 11.64 -0.18 9.47
C ALA A 46 12.15 0.67 10.65
N ALA A 47 11.80 1.97 10.70
CA ALA A 47 12.15 2.86 11.81
C ALA A 47 11.42 2.50 13.13
N LEU A 48 10.27 1.83 13.06
CA LEU A 48 9.57 1.33 14.24
C LEU A 48 10.18 0.02 14.78
N ALA A 49 11.02 -0.66 14.00
CA ALA A 49 11.67 -1.88 14.46
C ALA A 49 12.57 -1.59 15.66
N GLY A 50 12.32 -2.26 16.78
CA GLY A 50 13.08 -2.04 18.02
C GLY A 50 12.65 -0.81 18.83
N ALA A 51 11.60 -0.09 18.43
CA ALA A 51 11.06 1.03 19.21
C ALA A 51 10.51 0.62 20.58
N GLY A 52 10.30 -0.68 20.79
CA GLY A 52 9.71 -1.22 22.01
C GLY A 52 8.23 -0.89 22.13
N TRP A 53 7.56 -1.56 23.06
CA TRP A 53 6.20 -1.25 23.46
C TRP A 53 6.01 -1.68 24.91
N ASP A 54 5.71 -0.73 25.79
CA ASP A 54 5.70 -0.92 27.26
C ASP A 54 4.33 -1.34 27.83
N GLY A 55 3.35 -1.64 26.97
CA GLY A 55 2.05 -2.10 27.45
C GLY A 55 2.03 -3.60 27.77
N ASP A 56 0.92 -4.04 28.36
CA ASP A 56 0.60 -5.45 28.52
C ASP A 56 -0.55 -5.84 27.57
N LEU A 57 -0.28 -6.75 26.64
CA LEU A 57 -1.26 -7.23 25.67
C LEU A 57 -2.41 -7.98 26.33
N ASP A 58 -2.16 -8.65 27.45
CA ASP A 58 -3.16 -9.47 28.11
C ASP A 58 -4.17 -8.57 28.83
N THR A 59 -3.69 -7.60 29.62
CA THR A 59 -4.53 -6.54 30.23
C THR A 59 -5.41 -5.83 29.20
N MET A 60 -4.88 -5.52 28.00
CA MET A 60 -5.66 -4.83 26.95
C MET A 60 -6.73 -5.70 26.29
N ARG A 61 -6.64 -7.03 26.41
CA ARG A 61 -7.60 -7.97 25.82
C ARG A 61 -8.68 -8.40 26.80
N GLU A 62 -8.51 -8.11 28.09
CA GLU A 62 -9.53 -8.34 29.11
C GLU A 62 -10.82 -7.56 28.75
N GLY A 63 -11.97 -8.25 28.79
CA GLY A 63 -13.27 -7.66 28.46
C GLY A 63 -13.69 -7.73 26.99
N ARG A 64 -12.83 -8.19 26.06
CA ARG A 64 -13.29 -8.60 24.71
C ARG A 64 -14.08 -9.90 24.82
N SER A 65 -15.40 -9.77 24.96
CA SER A 65 -16.31 -10.86 24.62
C SER A 65 -16.14 -11.17 23.14
N PRO A 66 -15.92 -12.43 22.72
CA PRO A 66 -15.96 -12.77 21.31
C PRO A 66 -17.34 -12.37 20.79
N ASP A 67 -17.41 -11.49 19.81
CA ASP A 67 -18.66 -11.14 19.13
C ASP A 67 -19.34 -12.44 18.70
N GLN A 68 -20.49 -12.77 19.32
CA GLN A 68 -21.26 -13.99 19.04
C GLN A 68 -22.15 -13.82 17.80
N HIS A 69 -21.76 -12.98 16.84
CA HIS A 69 -22.48 -12.84 15.58
C HIS A 69 -21.92 -13.82 14.56
N ARG A 70 -22.40 -15.08 14.67
CA ARG A 70 -22.49 -16.03 13.57
C ARG A 70 -23.71 -15.73 12.70
#